data_AF-A0AAD0VCK3-F1
#
_entry.id   AF-A0AAD0VCK3-F1
#
_cell.length_a   1.000
_cell.length_b   1.000
_cell.length_c   1.000
_cell.angle_alpha   90.00
_cell.angle_beta   90.00
_cell.angle_gamma   90.00
#
_symmetry.space_group_name_H-M   'P 1'
#
loop_
_entity.id
_entity.type
_entity.pdbx_description
1 polymer ?
#
loop_
_entity_poly.entity_id
_entity_poly.type
_entity_poly.pdbx_seq_one_letter_code
_entity_poly.pdbx_strand_id
1 'polypeptide(L)'
;MNYKSGFTFVELIIALAICSMIFGFLIPNLVRQYSTIAMIEKQLEMKEILYEEISNHYNEKNFSVRRENYEIVVSLEKAEIVDINTNEKVSYE
;
A
#
# COMPACT_ATOMS: atom_id res chain seq x y z
N MET A 1 35.39 -44.33 23.28
CA MET A 1 35.18 -42.87 23.14
C MET A 1 35.01 -42.58 21.66
N ASN A 2 33.76 -42.55 21.16
CA ASN A 2 33.46 -42.43 19.74
C ASN A 2 32.86 -41.06 19.42
N TYR A 3 33.37 -40.47 18.34
CA TYR A 3 33.11 -39.13 17.82
C TYR A 3 31.61 -38.80 17.70
N LYS A 4 31.14 -37.84 18.50
CA LYS A 4 29.82 -37.18 18.37
C LYS A 4 29.91 -35.66 18.16
N SER A 5 31.11 -35.12 17.90
CA SER A 5 31.33 -33.67 17.77
C SER A 5 31.16 -33.13 16.34
N GLY A 6 31.30 -33.98 15.32
CA GLY A 6 31.13 -33.57 13.91
C GLY A 6 29.67 -33.48 13.45
N PHE A 7 28.78 -34.26 14.06
CA PHE A 7 27.36 -34.33 13.67
C PHE A 7 26.63 -33.01 13.96
N THR A 8 26.92 -32.37 15.10
CA THR A 8 26.25 -31.15 15.55
C THR A 8 26.69 -29.89 14.79
N PHE A 9 27.96 -29.81 14.37
CA PHE A 9 28.49 -28.62 13.68
C PHE A 9 27.98 -28.53 12.23
N VAL A 10 27.98 -29.64 11.50
CA VAL A 10 27.49 -29.69 10.11
C VAL A 10 25.98 -29.39 10.06
N GLU A 11 25.19 -29.95 10.98
CA GLU A 11 23.76 -29.66 11.10
C GLU A 11 23.49 -28.17 11.40
N LEU A 12 24.31 -27.54 12.24
CA LEU A 12 24.19 -26.12 12.55
C LEU A 12 24.47 -25.23 11.34
N ILE A 13 25.49 -25.56 10.54
CA ILE A 13 25.80 -24.84 9.30
C ILE A 13 24.67 -25.00 8.27
N ILE A 14 24.09 -26.19 8.14
CA ILE A 14 22.96 -26.44 7.23
C ILE A 14 21.73 -25.66 7.69
N ALA A 15 21.41 -25.68 8.98
CA ALA A 15 20.29 -24.92 9.53
C ALA A 15 20.48 -23.41 9.30
N LEU A 16 21.69 -22.88 9.50
CA LEU A 16 22.01 -21.48 9.26
C LEU A 16 21.84 -21.11 7.77
N ALA A 17 22.30 -21.98 6.87
CA ALA A 17 22.17 -21.77 5.44
C ALA A 17 20.70 -21.74 5.00
N ILE A 18 19.87 -22.66 5.52
CA ILE A 18 18.43 -22.68 5.25
C ILE A 18 17.76 -21.43 5.81
N CYS A 19 18.06 -21.02 7.04
CA CYS A 19 17.54 -19.79 7.62
C CYS A 19 17.90 -18.58 6.74
N SER A 20 19.16 -18.46 6.31
CA SER A 20 19.60 -17.37 5.43
C SER A 20 18.84 -17.36 4.10
N MET A 21 18.57 -18.53 3.52
CA MET A 21 17.80 -18.66 2.28
C MET A 21 16.34 -18.23 2.49
N ILE A 22 15.71 -18.63 3.60
CA ILE A 22 14.36 -18.22 3.97
C ILE A 22 14.29 -16.70 4.13
N PHE A 23 15.23 -16.08 4.86
CA PHE A 23 15.27 -14.62 5.03
C PHE A 23 15.46 -13.89 3.71
N GLY A 24 16.28 -14.43 2.80
CA GLY A 24 16.46 -13.88 1.45
C GLY A 24 15.16 -13.83 0.64
N PHE A 25 14.22 -14.73 0.88
CA PHE A 25 12.89 -14.71 0.24
C PHE A 25 11.86 -13.88 1.02
N LEU A 26 11.86 -13.98 2.35
CA LEU A 26 10.87 -13.32 3.20
C LEU A 26 11.03 -11.80 3.20
N ILE A 27 12.27 -11.29 3.31
CA ILE A 27 12.53 -9.85 3.45
C ILE A 27 12.05 -9.07 2.22
N PRO A 28 12.42 -9.43 0.97
CA PRO A 28 11.92 -8.72 -0.21
C PRO A 28 10.39 -8.81 -0.34
N ASN A 29 9.80 -9.96 0.03
CA ASN A 29 8.35 -10.13 -0.03
C ASN A 29 7.62 -9.25 0.99
N LEU A 30 8.17 -9.10 2.20
CA LEU A 30 7.64 -8.19 3.21
C LEU A 30 7.73 -6.74 2.75
N VAL A 31 8.89 -6.30 2.25
CA VAL A 31 9.08 -4.94 1.71
C VAL A 31 8.06 -4.63 0.62
N ARG A 32 7.82 -5.57 -0.31
CA ARG A 32 6.81 -5.39 -1.37
C ARG A 32 5.39 -5.29 -0.81
N GLN A 33 5.07 -6.03 0.24
CA GLN A 33 3.75 -5.94 0.89
C GLN A 33 3.56 -4.59 1.58
N TYR A 34 4.58 -4.05 2.23
CA TYR A 34 4.51 -2.72 2.86
C TYR A 34 4.21 -1.62 1.84
N SER A 35 4.87 -1.62 0.68
CA SER A 35 4.58 -0.64 -0.37
C SER A 35 3.16 -0.75 -0.91
N THR A 36 2.65 -1.98 -1.02
CA THR A 36 1.26 -2.21 -1.46
C THR A 36 0.26 -1.69 -0.44
N ILE A 37 0.50 -1.91 0.86
CA ILE A 37 -0.37 -1.39 1.93
C ILE A 37 -0.38 0.13 1.91
N ALA A 38 0.78 0.79 1.81
CA ALA A 38 0.85 2.24 1.74
C ALA A 38 0.07 2.81 0.54
N MET A 39 0.15 2.15 -0.61
CA MET A 39 -0.63 2.54 -1.80
C MET A 39 -2.14 2.39 -1.56
N ILE A 40 -2.57 1.29 -0.93
CA ILE A 40 -3.98 1.04 -0.61
C ILE A 40 -4.50 2.05 0.42
N GLU A 41 -3.73 2.34 1.46
CA GLU A 41 -4.08 3.30 2.50
C GLU A 41 -4.32 4.68 1.90
N LYS A 42 -3.42 5.13 1.02
CA LYS A 42 -3.59 6.40 0.30
C LYS A 42 -4.81 6.42 -0.61
N GLN A 43 -5.07 5.34 -1.34
CA GLN A 43 -6.29 5.24 -2.16
C GLN A 43 -7.56 5.28 -1.31
N LEU A 44 -7.53 4.68 -0.11
CA LEU A 44 -8.65 4.65 0.82
C LEU A 44 -8.91 6.05 1.41
N GLU A 45 -7.86 6.78 1.77
CA GLU A 45 -7.92 8.17 2.20
C GLU A 45 -8.53 9.07 1.11
N MET A 46 -8.01 8.99 -0.13
CA MET A 46 -8.56 9.76 -1.25
C MET A 46 -10.04 9.44 -1.50
N LYS A 47 -10.41 8.16 -1.37
CA LYS A 47 -11.80 7.72 -1.50
C LYS A 47 -12.68 8.31 -0.40
N GLU A 48 -12.23 8.28 0.85
CA GLU A 48 -12.95 8.86 2.00
C GLU A 48 -13.22 10.35 1.80
N ILE A 49 -12.20 11.12 1.42
CA ILE A 49 -12.31 12.55 1.12
C ILE A 49 -13.34 12.81 0.01
N LEU A 50 -13.29 12.00 -1.06
CA LEU A 50 -14.24 12.15 -2.17
C LEU A 50 -15.69 11.91 -1.72
N TYR A 51 -15.94 10.88 -0.90
CA TYR A 51 -17.29 10.64 -0.35
C TYR A 51 -17.75 11.75 0.58
N GLU A 52 -16.86 12.28 1.42
CA GLU A 52 -17.16 13.40 2.30
C GLU A 52 -17.58 14.62 1.49
N GLU A 53 -16.84 14.98 0.43
CA GLU A 53 -17.19 16.13 -0.40
C GLU A 53 -18.49 15.94 -1.18
N ILE A 54 -18.74 14.74 -1.73
CA ILE A 54 -20.02 14.42 -2.38
C ILE A 54 -21.18 14.58 -1.39
N SER A 55 -21.00 14.15 -0.14
CA SER A 55 -22.01 14.31 0.90
C SER A 55 -22.20 15.77 1.31
N ASN A 56 -21.13 16.56 1.40
CA ASN A 56 -21.19 17.99 1.73
C ASN A 56 -21.87 18.81 0.63
N HIS A 57 -21.67 18.42 -0.64
CA HIS A 57 -22.24 19.07 -1.82
C HIS A 57 -23.45 18.30 -2.39
N TYR A 58 -24.24 17.64 -1.53
CA TYR A 58 -25.32 16.73 -1.98
C TYR A 58 -26.36 17.34 -2.93
N ASN A 59 -26.52 18.67 -2.92
CA ASN A 59 -27.44 19.40 -3.81
C ASN A 59 -26.80 19.80 -5.15
N GLU A 60 -25.48 19.74 -5.25
CA GLU A 60 -24.73 20.18 -6.42
C GLU A 60 -24.44 18.99 -7.33
N LYS A 61 -25.02 19.00 -8.52
CA LYS A 61 -24.84 17.93 -9.52
C LYS A 61 -23.44 17.93 -10.13
N ASN A 62 -22.76 19.07 -10.12
CA ASN A 62 -21.39 19.21 -10.57
C ASN A 62 -20.70 20.22 -9.68
N PHE A 63 -19.55 19.86 -9.12
CA PHE A 63 -18.76 20.76 -8.29
C PHE A 63 -17.28 20.45 -8.45
N SER A 64 -16.45 21.47 -8.18
CA SER A 64 -15.01 21.31 -8.11
C SER A 64 -14.52 22.00 -6.85
N VAL A 65 -13.80 21.25 -6.02
CA VAL A 65 -13.32 21.70 -4.73
C VAL A 65 -11.86 21.33 -4.60
N ARG A 66 -11.08 22.25 -4.04
CA ARG A 66 -9.70 21.98 -3.64
C ARG A 66 -9.66 21.83 -2.12
N ARG A 67 -9.24 20.66 -1.65
CA ARG A 67 -9.03 20.39 -0.22
C ARG A 67 -7.56 20.07 0.00
N GLU A 68 -6.86 21.01 0.63
CA GLU A 68 -5.42 20.93 0.87
C GLU A 68 -4.62 20.65 -0.43
N ASN A 69 -4.12 19.41 -0.56
CA ASN A 69 -3.32 18.92 -1.66
C ASN A 69 -4.13 18.09 -2.67
N TYR A 70 -5.44 17.97 -2.48
CA TYR A 70 -6.33 17.23 -3.36
C TYR A 70 -7.21 18.18 -4.17
N GLU A 71 -7.29 17.92 -5.47
CA GLU A 71 -8.28 18.53 -6.36
C GLU A 71 -9.39 17.51 -6.62
N ILE A 72 -10.62 17.91 -6.35
CA ILE A 72 -11.80 17.06 -6.43
C ILE A 72 -12.71 17.65 -7.49
N VAL A 73 -13.13 16.81 -8.43
CA VAL A 73 -14.05 17.19 -9.50
C VAL A 73 -15.14 16.13 -9.57
N VAL A 74 -16.37 16.56 -9.33
CA VAL A 74 -17.55 15.70 -9.43
C VAL A 74 -18.45 16.27 -10.52
N SER A 75 -18.88 15.40 -11.41
CA SER A 75 -19.92 15.66 -12.40
C SER A 75 -20.96 14.55 -12.38
N LEU A 76 -22.02 14.72 -13.15
CA LEU A 76 -23.11 13.74 -13.27
C LEU A 76 -22.67 12.32 -13.68
N GLU A 77 -21.54 12.20 -14.36
CA GLU A 77 -21.04 10.93 -14.94
C GLU A 77 -19.70 10.50 -14.36
N LYS A 78 -19.06 11.32 -13.52
CA LYS A 78 -17.76 10.97 -12.94
C LYS A 78 -17.52 11.68 -11.62
N ALA A 79 -16.86 10.97 -10.71
CA ALA A 79 -16.31 11.55 -9.49
C ALA A 79 -14.81 11.26 -9.46
N GLU A 80 -13.99 12.30 -9.49
CA GLU A 80 -12.54 12.18 -9.50
C GLU A 80 -11.88 13.00 -8.39
N ILE A 81 -10.82 12.44 -7.83
CA ILE A 81 -9.93 13.10 -6.88
C ILE A 81 -8.48 12.88 -7.32
N VAL A 82 -7.70 13.95 -7.34
CA VAL A 82 -6.31 13.97 -7.79
C VAL A 82 -5.42 14.56 -6.68
N ASP A 83 -4.37 13.84 -6.32
CA ASP A 83 -3.29 14.38 -5.48
C ASP A 83 -2.40 15.27 -6.33
N ILE A 84 -2.34 16.56 -6.01
CA ILE A 84 -1.59 17.59 -6.74
C ILE A 84 -0.07 17.34 -6.65
N ASN A 85 0.40 16.73 -5.58
CA ASN A 85 1.83 16.53 -5.34
C ASN A 85 2.37 15.29 -6.06
N THR A 86 1.57 14.23 -6.16
CA THR A 86 1.99 12.96 -6.78
C THR A 86 1.35 12.67 -8.13
N ASN A 87 0.36 13.47 -8.55
CA ASN A 87 -0.50 13.21 -9.71
C ASN A 87 -1.23 11.86 -9.65
N GLU A 88 -1.39 11.28 -8.46
CA GLU A 88 -2.19 10.07 -8.31
C GLU A 88 -3.67 10.43 -8.39
N LYS A 89 -4.44 9.59 -9.08
CA LYS A 89 -5.86 9.83 -9.37
C LYS A 89 -6.69 8.63 -8.95
N VAL A 90 -7.82 8.91 -8.31
CA VAL A 90 -8.92 7.96 -8.10
C VAL A 90 -10.14 8.50 -8.83
N SER A 91 -10.78 7.67 -9.65
CA SER A 91 -11.94 8.03 -10.46
C SER A 91 -13.01 6.96 -10.34
N TYR A 92 -14.27 7.41 -10.25
CA TYR A 92 -15.46 6.58 -10.34
C TYR A 92 -16.29 7.06 -11.52
N GLU A 93 -16.71 6.13 -12.37
CA GLU A 93 -17.70 6.32 -13.43
C GLU A 93 -19.09 5.94 -12.91
#